data_AF-A0A7X9FEV4-F1
#
_entry.id   AF-A0A7X9FEV4-F1
#
_cell.length_a   1.000
_cell.length_b   1.000
_cell.length_c   1.000
_cell.angle_alpha   90.00
_cell.angle_beta   90.00
_cell.angle_gamma   90.00
#
_symmetry.space_group_name_H-M   'P 1'
#
loop_
_entity.id
_entity.type
_entity.pdbx_description
1 polymer ?
#
loop_
_entity_poly.entity_id
_entity_poly.type
_entity_poly.pdbx_seq_one_letter_code
_entity_poly.pdbx_strand_id
1 'polypeptide(L)'
;MITEIKKTEWPKFYRRFNATNLYRPARVSIIGPDGREHTVCPAPFMGIALLRQGRKISGLQFLSGQGDPEHLVEPVVTVIEQTGLTLESDADGTDIRLRIRSQADRREIVLELTGQPESSRNLVQKVAYGLYERRGYTPGCDRDDWYEAEQKVRQVEAELTH
;
A
#
# COMPACT_ATOMS: atom_id res chain seq x y z
N MET A 1 16.12 -10.16 -10.97
CA MET A 1 16.97 -8.98 -11.25
C MET A 1 16.84 -7.98 -10.12
N ILE A 2 17.94 -7.38 -9.63
CA ILE A 2 17.91 -6.34 -8.59
C ILE A 2 18.27 -5.00 -9.21
N THR A 3 17.45 -3.98 -8.96
CA THR A 3 17.64 -2.62 -9.47
C THR A 3 17.60 -1.61 -8.33
N GLU A 4 18.61 -0.75 -8.24
CA GLU A 4 18.60 0.40 -7.35
C GLU A 4 17.85 1.58 -7.99
N ILE A 5 16.93 2.18 -7.25
CA ILE A 5 16.08 3.27 -7.73
C ILE A 5 16.61 4.60 -7.21
N LYS A 6 17.02 5.48 -8.13
CA LYS A 6 17.57 6.80 -7.78
C LYS A 6 16.51 7.66 -7.10
N LYS A 7 16.92 8.46 -6.10
CA LYS A 7 16.03 9.38 -5.36
C LYS A 7 15.21 10.31 -6.27
N THR A 8 15.80 10.77 -7.38
CA THR A 8 15.12 11.61 -8.38
C THR A 8 13.96 10.91 -9.09
N GLU A 9 13.96 9.58 -9.12
CA GLU A 9 12.96 8.76 -9.81
C GLU A 9 11.86 8.24 -8.88
N TRP A 10 12.00 8.42 -7.56
CA TRP A 10 11.07 7.89 -6.56
C TRP A 10 9.59 8.24 -6.84
N PRO A 11 9.21 9.50 -7.16
CA PRO A 11 7.81 9.79 -7.48
C PRO A 11 7.26 9.03 -8.68
N LYS A 12 8.07 8.80 -9.71
CA LYS A 12 7.64 8.03 -10.88
C LYS A 12 7.60 6.53 -10.56
N PHE A 13 8.58 6.05 -9.81
CA PHE A 13 8.66 4.68 -9.34
C PHE A 13 7.44 4.29 -8.54
N TYR A 14 7.09 5.02 -7.47
CA TYR A 14 5.98 4.64 -6.58
C TYR A 14 4.63 4.63 -7.30
N ARG A 15 4.39 5.59 -8.21
CA ARG A 15 3.17 5.59 -9.03
C ARG A 15 3.05 4.35 -9.89
N ARG A 16 4.12 3.99 -10.61
CA ARG A 16 4.15 2.75 -11.40
C ARG A 16 4.01 1.52 -10.52
N PHE A 17 4.76 1.47 -9.42
CA PHE A 17 4.78 0.34 -8.49
C PHE A 17 3.39 0.11 -7.87
N ASN A 18 2.69 1.16 -7.48
CA ASN A 18 1.32 1.06 -6.97
C ASN A 18 0.38 0.55 -8.07
N ALA A 19 0.45 1.13 -9.28
CA ALA A 19 -0.41 0.71 -10.39
C ALA A 19 -0.25 -0.77 -10.78
N THR A 20 0.93 -1.36 -10.58
CA THR A 20 1.19 -2.77 -10.88
C THR A 20 0.95 -3.72 -9.71
N ASN A 21 0.96 -3.23 -8.46
CA ASN A 21 0.98 -4.08 -7.27
C ASN A 21 -0.18 -3.85 -6.29
N LEU A 22 -1.15 -2.99 -6.62
CA LEU A 22 -2.41 -2.87 -5.88
C LEU A 22 -3.05 -4.25 -5.66
N TYR A 23 -3.57 -4.48 -4.47
CA TYR A 23 -4.27 -5.71 -4.05
C TYR A 23 -3.43 -6.99 -4.07
N ARG A 24 -2.12 -6.92 -4.31
CA ARG A 24 -1.28 -8.11 -4.19
C ARG A 24 -1.16 -8.53 -2.73
N PRO A 25 -1.19 -9.85 -2.44
CA PRO A 25 -0.73 -10.36 -1.17
C PRO A 25 0.68 -9.86 -0.88
N ALA A 26 0.86 -9.30 0.31
CA ALA A 26 2.08 -8.63 0.68
C ALA A 26 2.46 -8.92 2.14
N ARG A 27 3.75 -9.00 2.37
CA ARG A 27 4.35 -9.09 3.70
C ARG A 27 5.35 -7.97 3.86
N VAL A 28 5.23 -7.18 4.93
CA VAL A 28 6.16 -6.11 5.27
C VAL A 28 6.94 -6.51 6.51
N SER A 29 8.24 -6.74 6.34
CA SER A 29 9.19 -7.04 7.41
C SER A 29 10.01 -5.80 7.76
N ILE A 30 10.05 -5.47 9.04
CA ILE A 30 10.87 -4.40 9.61
C ILE A 30 12.04 -5.07 10.34
N ILE A 31 13.24 -4.89 9.81
CA ILE A 31 14.47 -5.47 10.35
C ILE A 31 15.19 -4.36 11.12
N GLY A 32 15.30 -4.57 12.44
CA GLY A 32 15.99 -3.67 13.37
C GLY A 32 17.51 -3.74 13.24
N PRO A 33 18.23 -2.77 13.84
CA PRO A 33 19.70 -2.78 13.87
C PRO A 33 20.29 -3.97 14.66
N ASP A 34 19.51 -4.57 15.55
CA ASP A 34 19.82 -5.79 16.29
C ASP A 34 19.52 -7.08 15.50
N GLY A 35 19.05 -6.95 14.26
CA GLY A 35 18.64 -8.05 13.39
C GLY A 35 17.28 -8.65 13.75
N ARG A 36 16.56 -8.10 14.75
CA ARG A 36 15.20 -8.56 15.05
C ARG A 36 14.24 -8.15 13.94
N GLU A 37 13.42 -9.10 13.51
CA GLU A 37 12.42 -8.90 12.49
C GLU A 37 11.02 -8.79 13.12
N HIS A 38 10.29 -7.75 12.75
CA HIS A 38 8.85 -7.65 13.00
C HIS A 38 8.11 -7.68 11.67
N THR A 39 7.09 -8.53 11.54
CA THR A 39 6.35 -8.72 10.30
C THR A 39 4.91 -8.23 10.45
N VAL A 40 4.43 -7.48 9.45
CA VAL A 40 3.04 -7.07 9.27
C VAL A 40 2.56 -7.50 7.89
N CYS A 41 1.37 -8.06 7.80
CA CYS A 41 0.76 -8.49 6.53
C CYS A 41 -0.40 -7.54 6.18
N PRO A 42 -0.19 -6.49 5.36
CA PRO A 42 -1.30 -5.64 4.90
C PRO A 42 -2.31 -6.47 4.08
N ALA A 43 -3.60 -6.27 4.34
CA ALA A 43 -4.66 -7.10 3.77
C ALA A 43 -5.96 -6.28 3.51
N PRO A 44 -6.18 -5.79 2.27
CA PRO A 44 -5.29 -5.89 1.11
C PRO A 44 -4.18 -4.82 1.12
N PHE A 45 -3.06 -5.08 0.43
CA PHE A 45 -2.05 -4.04 0.17
C PHE A 45 -2.58 -3.00 -0.81
N MET A 46 -2.55 -1.73 -0.40
CA MET A 46 -3.07 -0.61 -1.18
C MET A 46 -1.97 0.20 -1.86
N GLY A 47 -0.70 -0.08 -1.57
CA GLY A 47 0.43 0.62 -2.16
C GLY A 47 1.24 1.40 -1.13
N ILE A 48 2.05 2.33 -1.66
CA ILE A 48 2.96 3.16 -0.88
C ILE A 48 2.64 4.63 -1.16
N ALA A 49 2.37 5.40 -0.12
CA ALA A 49 2.21 6.85 -0.20
C ALA A 49 3.51 7.57 0.13
N LEU A 50 3.77 8.67 -0.59
CA LEU A 50 4.89 9.58 -0.31
C LEU A 50 4.46 10.63 0.70
N LEU A 51 5.15 10.70 1.84
CA LEU A 51 5.02 11.84 2.75
C LEU A 51 5.89 12.99 2.22
N ARG A 52 5.29 14.17 2.09
CA ARG A 52 5.96 15.36 1.57
C ARG A 52 5.95 16.47 2.60
N GLN A 53 7.09 17.15 2.74
CA GLN A 53 7.20 18.44 3.42
C GLN A 53 7.59 19.48 2.37
N GLY A 54 6.58 20.19 1.85
CA GLY A 54 6.72 21.01 0.65
C GLY A 54 7.12 20.16 -0.56
N ARG A 55 8.26 20.46 -1.18
CA ARG A 55 8.75 19.71 -2.36
C ARG A 55 9.56 18.46 -2.01
N LYS A 56 10.01 18.31 -0.76
CA LYS A 56 10.87 17.21 -0.33
C LYS A 56 10.03 16.00 0.10
N ILE A 57 10.47 14.80 -0.27
CA ILE A 57 9.95 13.56 0.29
C ILE A 57 10.55 13.41 1.69
N SER A 58 9.71 13.47 2.71
CA SER A 58 10.09 13.34 4.13
C SER A 58 9.92 11.90 4.63
N GLY A 59 9.07 11.11 3.97
CA GLY A 59 8.72 9.78 4.44
C GLY A 59 7.96 8.95 3.39
N LEU A 60 7.64 7.72 3.78
CA LEU A 60 6.86 6.76 3.01
C LEU A 60 5.90 6.06 3.96
N GLN A 61 4.71 5.73 3.47
CA GLN A 61 3.74 4.92 4.21
C GLN A 61 3.29 3.73 3.37
N PHE A 62 3.41 2.54 3.93
CA PHE A 62 2.78 1.34 3.38
C PHE A 62 1.33 1.34 3.83
N LEU A 63 0.40 1.18 2.89
CA LEU A 63 -1.03 1.28 3.15
C LEU A 63 -1.71 -0.08 3.04
N SER A 64 -2.63 -0.34 3.97
CA SER A 64 -3.55 -1.48 3.93
C SER A 64 -4.98 -0.97 3.75
N GLY A 65 -5.80 -1.71 3.00
CA GLY A 65 -7.22 -1.41 2.81
C GLY A 65 -8.04 -1.78 4.05
N GLN A 66 -9.06 -0.98 4.34
CA GLN A 66 -9.95 -1.10 5.48
C GLN A 66 -11.42 -1.14 5.05
N GLY A 67 -12.27 -1.72 5.91
CA GLY A 67 -13.72 -1.71 5.70
C GLY A 67 -14.43 -0.44 6.14
N ASP A 68 -13.71 0.53 6.74
CA ASP A 68 -14.28 1.81 7.15
C ASP A 68 -14.54 2.70 5.92
N PRO A 69 -15.79 3.10 5.65
CA PRO A 69 -16.12 3.94 4.49
C PRO A 69 -15.58 5.38 4.57
N GLU A 70 -15.12 5.86 5.71
CA GLU A 70 -14.48 7.18 5.85
C GLU A 70 -12.94 7.08 5.85
N HIS A 71 -12.40 5.91 6.21
CA HIS A 71 -10.95 5.65 6.24
C HIS A 71 -10.62 4.35 5.51
N LEU A 72 -10.71 4.37 4.18
CA LEU A 72 -10.51 3.18 3.34
C LEU A 72 -9.09 2.61 3.41
N VAL A 73 -8.12 3.39 3.89
CA VAL A 73 -6.73 2.98 4.03
C VAL A 73 -6.17 3.36 5.38
N GLU A 74 -5.32 2.50 5.92
CA GLU A 74 -4.52 2.79 7.11
C GLU A 74 -3.03 2.57 6.84
N PRO A 75 -2.15 3.37 7.45
CA PRO A 75 -0.71 3.13 7.40
C PRO A 75 -0.34 1.95 8.30
N VAL A 76 0.25 0.91 7.71
CA VAL A 76 0.80 -0.24 8.46
C VAL A 76 2.24 -0.03 8.89
N VAL A 77 3.02 0.68 8.06
CA VAL A 77 4.42 0.99 8.33
C VAL A 77 4.72 2.38 7.79
N THR A 78 5.32 3.22 8.62
CA THR A 78 5.86 4.52 8.19
C THR A 78 7.38 4.45 8.23
N VAL A 79 8.01 4.89 7.14
CA VAL A 79 9.46 5.03 7.04
C VAL A 79 9.77 6.51 6.90
N ILE A 80 10.75 7.00 7.64
CA ILE A 80 11.29 8.36 7.53
C ILE A 80 12.77 8.31 7.13
N GLU A 81 13.28 9.40 6.57
CA GLU A 81 14.70 9.56 6.23
C GLU A 81 15.31 8.39 5.44
N GLN A 82 14.68 8.05 4.31
CA GLN A 82 15.16 6.94 3.48
C GLN A 82 16.47 7.29 2.78
N THR A 83 17.39 6.33 2.78
CA THR A 83 18.69 6.45 2.13
C THR A 83 18.80 5.65 0.84
N GLY A 84 18.11 4.51 0.75
CA GLY A 84 18.18 3.64 -0.41
C GLY A 84 16.89 2.88 -0.67
N LEU A 85 16.66 2.61 -1.95
CA LEU A 85 15.49 1.90 -2.46
C LEU A 85 15.96 0.89 -3.51
N THR A 86 15.69 -0.39 -3.32
CA THR A 86 16.01 -1.43 -4.31
C THR A 86 14.79 -2.29 -4.58
N LEU A 87 14.50 -2.50 -5.87
CA LEU A 87 13.46 -3.39 -6.34
C LEU A 87 14.10 -4.68 -6.87
N GLU A 88 13.57 -5.81 -6.45
CA GLU A 88 13.88 -7.13 -6.94
C GLU A 88 12.67 -7.65 -7.73
N SER A 89 12.93 -8.08 -8.96
CA SER A 89 11.93 -8.66 -9.87
C SER A 89 12.36 -10.08 -10.27
N ASP A 90 11.42 -10.93 -10.66
CA ASP A 90 11.71 -12.27 -11.20
C ASP A 90 12.24 -12.23 -12.65
N ALA A 91 12.31 -13.40 -13.31
CA ALA A 91 12.78 -13.51 -14.69
C ALA A 91 11.80 -12.91 -15.72
N ASP A 92 10.51 -12.85 -15.38
CA ASP A 92 9.45 -12.30 -16.22
C ASP A 92 9.27 -10.78 -16.02
N GLY A 93 10.04 -10.19 -15.10
CA GLY A 93 9.98 -8.78 -14.77
C GLY A 93 8.89 -8.44 -13.76
N THR A 94 8.28 -9.43 -13.11
CA THR A 94 7.30 -9.22 -12.04
C THR A 94 8.01 -8.78 -10.77
N ASP A 95 7.52 -7.74 -10.13
CA ASP A 95 8.05 -7.27 -8.84
C ASP A 95 7.83 -8.34 -7.76
N ILE A 96 8.88 -8.71 -7.02
CA ILE A 96 8.77 -9.71 -5.94
C ILE A 96 9.21 -9.16 -4.58
N ARG A 97 10.11 -8.18 -4.55
CA ARG A 97 10.57 -7.59 -3.29
C ARG A 97 11.03 -6.15 -3.44
N LEU A 98 10.58 -5.28 -2.53
CA LEU A 98 11.06 -3.92 -2.38
C LEU A 98 11.79 -3.78 -1.05
N ARG A 99 13.05 -3.32 -1.08
CA ARG A 99 13.83 -3.02 0.13
C ARG A 99 14.05 -1.52 0.27
N ILE A 100 13.82 -1.00 1.48
CA ILE A 100 13.95 0.40 1.84
C ILE A 100 14.86 0.50 3.06
N ARG A 101 15.92 1.31 2.96
CA ARG A 101 16.83 1.59 4.07
C ARG A 101 16.53 2.95 4.66
N SER A 102 16.42 3.03 5.99
CA SER A 102 16.26 4.29 6.74
C SER A 102 17.49 4.59 7.56
N GLN A 103 17.95 5.85 7.54
CA GLN A 103 19.08 6.29 8.38
C GLN A 103 18.66 6.71 9.79
N ALA A 104 17.45 7.26 9.97
CA ALA A 104 16.95 7.69 11.26
C ALA A 104 17.01 6.56 12.30
N ASP A 105 16.47 5.39 11.91
CA ASP A 105 16.29 4.27 12.84
C ASP A 105 17.26 3.11 12.58
N ARG A 106 18.12 3.23 11.55
CA ARG A 106 18.99 2.14 11.05
C ARG A 106 18.22 0.84 10.77
N ARG A 107 17.00 0.98 10.26
CA ARG A 107 16.10 -0.13 9.92
C ARG A 107 16.11 -0.39 8.42
N GLU A 108 15.91 -1.66 8.08
CA GLU A 108 15.56 -2.07 6.73
C GLU A 108 14.09 -2.51 6.71
N ILE A 109 13.34 -2.02 5.73
CA ILE A 109 11.96 -2.42 5.49
C ILE A 109 11.96 -3.24 4.20
N VAL A 110 11.45 -4.45 4.29
CA VAL A 110 11.35 -5.40 3.19
C VAL A 110 9.88 -5.67 2.94
N LEU A 111 9.38 -5.22 1.79
CA LEU A 111 8.07 -5.60 1.27
C LEU A 111 8.27 -6.77 0.32
N GLU A 112 7.70 -7.93 0.65
CA GLU A 112 7.62 -9.09 -0.22
C GLU A 112 6.24 -9.16 -0.84
N LEU A 113 6.19 -9.27 -2.16
CA LEU A 113 4.97 -9.40 -2.93
C LEU A 113 4.83 -10.85 -3.40
N THR A 114 3.70 -11.46 -3.12
CA THR A 114 3.40 -12.83 -3.54
C THR A 114 2.13 -12.86 -4.37
N GLY A 115 1.95 -13.92 -5.16
CA GLY A 115 0.78 -14.07 -6.01
C GLY A 115 0.61 -12.95 -7.05
N GLN A 116 -0.59 -12.87 -7.61
CA GLN A 116 -1.02 -11.86 -8.57
C GLN A 116 -1.95 -10.85 -7.88
N PRO A 117 -2.13 -9.64 -8.44
CA PRO A 117 -3.12 -8.69 -7.94
C PRO A 117 -4.49 -9.35 -7.77
N GLU A 118 -5.05 -9.28 -6.56
CA GLU A 118 -6.42 -9.73 -6.33
C GLU A 118 -7.43 -8.69 -6.81
N SER A 119 -8.70 -9.08 -6.91
CA SER A 119 -9.77 -8.14 -7.20
C SER A 119 -10.01 -7.23 -5.99
N SER A 120 -10.22 -5.94 -6.25
CA SER A 120 -10.70 -4.97 -5.25
C SER A 120 -12.06 -5.32 -4.65
N ARG A 121 -12.78 -6.30 -5.24
CA ARG A 121 -14.10 -6.78 -4.81
C ARG A 121 -14.17 -7.08 -3.31
N ASN A 122 -13.14 -7.67 -2.73
CA ASN A 122 -13.11 -7.98 -1.29
C ASN A 122 -13.12 -6.70 -0.44
N LEU A 123 -12.38 -5.66 -0.86
CA LEU A 123 -12.37 -4.36 -0.20
C LEU A 123 -13.70 -3.63 -0.40
N VAL A 124 -14.20 -3.59 -1.64
CA VAL A 124 -15.51 -2.99 -1.98
C VAL A 124 -16.62 -3.60 -1.13
N GLN A 125 -16.64 -4.93 -0.98
CA GLN A 125 -17.62 -5.61 -0.15
C GLN A 125 -17.53 -5.19 1.33
N LYS A 126 -16.31 -5.10 1.89
CA LYS A 126 -16.11 -4.64 3.28
C LYS A 126 -16.60 -3.20 3.48
N VAL A 127 -16.28 -2.32 2.54
CA VAL A 127 -16.70 -0.90 2.58
C VAL A 127 -18.22 -0.77 2.42
N ALA A 128 -18.82 -1.50 1.49
CA ALA A 128 -20.27 -1.52 1.30
C ALA A 128 -20.99 -2.01 2.56
N TYR A 129 -20.45 -3.05 3.22
CA TYR A 129 -20.96 -3.50 4.50
C TYR A 129 -20.83 -2.42 5.58
N GLY A 130 -19.70 -1.72 5.66
CA GLY A 130 -19.54 -0.58 6.59
C GLY A 130 -20.54 0.56 6.35
N LEU A 131 -20.90 0.83 5.09
CA LEU A 131 -21.96 1.79 4.74
C LEU A 131 -23.35 1.33 5.24
N TYR A 132 -23.66 0.05 5.03
CA TYR A 132 -24.90 -0.57 5.50
C TYR A 132 -25.03 -0.51 7.04
N GLU A 133 -23.95 -0.83 7.77
CA GLU A 133 -23.93 -0.71 9.24
C GLU A 133 -24.15 0.73 9.70
N ARG A 134 -23.49 1.69 9.05
CA ARG A 134 -23.66 3.12 9.36
C ARG A 134 -25.08 3.62 9.12
N ARG A 135 -25.77 3.06 8.12
CA ARG A 135 -27.18 3.36 7.80
C ARG A 135 -28.16 2.61 8.70
N GLY A 136 -27.68 1.95 9.77
CA GLY A 136 -28.52 1.28 10.75
C GLY A 136 -29.14 -0.02 10.23
N TYR A 137 -28.43 -0.74 9.36
CA TYR A 137 -28.89 -2.01 8.79
C TYR A 137 -30.18 -1.88 7.94
N THR A 138 -30.35 -0.75 7.26
CA THR A 138 -31.55 -0.49 6.44
C THR A 138 -31.53 -1.36 5.17
N PRO A 139 -32.50 -2.27 4.97
CA PRO A 139 -32.52 -3.13 3.79
C PRO A 139 -32.91 -2.37 2.52
N GLY A 140 -32.49 -2.87 1.36
CA GLY A 140 -32.83 -2.30 0.04
C GLY A 140 -31.84 -1.26 -0.48
N CYS A 141 -30.79 -0.95 0.28
CA CYS A 141 -29.70 -0.06 -0.13
C CYS A 141 -28.46 -0.80 -0.67
N ASP A 142 -28.45 -2.13 -0.69
CA ASP A 142 -27.27 -2.97 -1.00
C ASP A 142 -26.56 -2.55 -2.29
N ARG A 143 -27.34 -2.26 -3.35
CA ARG A 143 -26.81 -1.87 -4.65
C ARG A 143 -26.17 -0.48 -4.59
N ASP A 144 -26.79 0.45 -3.88
CA ASP A 144 -26.31 1.83 -3.77
C ASP A 144 -25.07 1.89 -2.86
N ASP A 145 -25.04 1.10 -1.77
CA ASP A 145 -23.88 0.93 -0.90
C ASP A 145 -22.70 0.31 -1.67
N TRP A 146 -22.96 -0.66 -2.54
CA TRP A 146 -21.94 -1.23 -3.41
C TRP A 146 -21.35 -0.17 -4.37
N TYR A 147 -22.19 0.59 -5.06
CA TYR A 147 -21.71 1.62 -5.98
C TYR A 147 -20.94 2.74 -5.28
N GLU A 148 -21.40 3.17 -4.09
CA GLU A 148 -20.69 4.16 -3.28
C GLU A 148 -19.31 3.61 -2.83
N ALA A 149 -19.25 2.35 -2.41
CA ALA A 149 -18.01 1.69 -2.05
C ALA A 149 -17.03 1.58 -3.24
N GLU A 150 -17.51 1.20 -4.43
CA GLU A 150 -16.68 1.17 -5.64
C GLU A 150 -16.10 2.53 -5.98
N GLN A 151 -16.91 3.60 -5.87
CA GLN A 151 -16.44 4.96 -6.15
C GLN A 151 -15.36 5.40 -5.16
N LYS A 152 -15.58 5.16 -3.86
CA LYS A 152 -14.59 5.48 -2.82
C LYS A 152 -13.28 4.71 -3.03
N VAL A 153 -13.36 3.41 -3.31
CA VAL A 153 -12.16 2.58 -3.57
C VAL A 153 -11.40 3.07 -4.81
N ARG A 154 -12.10 3.36 -5.92
CA ARG A 154 -11.47 3.90 -7.14
C ARG A 154 -10.81 5.26 -6.93
N GLN A 155 -11.39 6.11 -6.09
CA GLN A 155 -10.79 7.40 -5.77
C GLN A 155 -9.43 7.20 -5.08
N VAL A 156 -9.36 6.31 -4.09
CA VAL A 156 -8.10 6.00 -3.40
C VAL A 156 -7.08 5.37 -4.35
N GLU A 157 -7.49 4.45 -5.23
CA GLU A 157 -6.63 3.88 -6.26
C GLU A 157 -6.01 4.98 -7.15
N ALA A 158 -6.83 5.94 -7.58
CA ALA A 158 -6.39 7.05 -8.41
C ALA A 158 -5.39 7.95 -7.68
N GLU A 159 -5.64 8.28 -6.41
CA GLU A 159 -4.72 9.10 -5.59
C GLU A 159 -3.36 8.43 -5.37
N LEU A 160 -3.32 7.09 -5.33
CA LEU A 160 -2.07 6.34 -5.13
C LEU A 160 -1.30 6.08 -6.43
N THR A 161 -1.95 6.24 -7.59
CA THR A 161 -1.37 5.91 -8.90
C THR A 161 -1.05 7.12 -9.78
N HIS A 162 -1.61 8.31 -9.49
CA HIS A 162 -1.40 9.55 -10.25
C HIS A 162 -0.36 10.51 -9.65
#